data_AF-A0A964IEL8-F1
#
_entry.id   AF-A0A964IEL8-F1
#
_cell.length_a   1.000
_cell.length_b   1.000
_cell.length_c   1.000
_cell.angle_alpha   90.00
_cell.angle_beta   90.00
_cell.angle_gamma   90.00
#
_symmetry.space_group_name_H-M   'P 1'
#
loop_
_entity.id
_entity.type
_entity.pdbx_description
1 polymer ?
#
loop_
_entity_poly.entity_id
_entity_poly.type
_entity_poly.pdbx_seq_one_letter_code
_entity_poly.pdbx_strand_id
1 'polypeptide(L)'
;MNVLWWVSGAALSVGLGALWFGYGRGGEAVFLGVAGPVAMAGASWTMTTRTWSRDHVALLPWMLRAFAAKALFFVGYVAVMLRGFDARPLPFVVSLTVTFLATHLAEAFCLRRLMAPVLGTGARRPGL
;
A
#
# COMPACT_ATOMS: atom_id res chain seq x y z
N MET A 1 -0.97 11.76 -12.93
CA MET A 1 -1.41 11.87 -11.52
C MET A 1 -1.71 10.46 -11.01
N ASN A 2 -0.92 9.99 -10.06
CA ASN A 2 -0.93 8.58 -9.65
C ASN A 2 -2.09 8.33 -8.68
N VAL A 3 -3.03 7.46 -9.07
CA VAL A 3 -4.20 7.04 -8.26
C VAL A 3 -3.78 6.64 -6.84
N LEU A 4 -2.57 6.10 -6.70
CA LEU A 4 -1.97 5.73 -5.41
C LEU A 4 -1.85 6.91 -4.44
N TRP A 5 -1.48 8.11 -4.91
CA TRP A 5 -1.43 9.31 -4.06
C TRP A 5 -2.82 9.78 -3.64
N TRP A 6 -3.83 9.59 -4.49
CA TRP A 6 -5.22 9.89 -4.14
C TRP A 6 -5.77 8.92 -3.09
N VAL A 7 -5.48 7.62 -3.23
CA VAL A 7 -5.90 6.60 -2.26
C VAL A 7 -5.17 6.77 -0.93
N SER A 8 -3.86 7.04 -0.96
CA SER A 8 -3.08 7.35 0.25
C SER A 8 -3.57 8.63 0.93
N GLY A 9 -3.85 9.69 0.16
CA GLY A 9 -4.40 10.94 0.68
C GLY A 9 -5.79 10.77 1.29
N ALA A 10 -6.70 10.08 0.60
CA ALA A 10 -8.04 9.80 1.11
C ALA A 10 -8.02 8.93 2.37
N ALA A 11 -7.19 7.87 2.38
CA ALA A 11 -7.03 7.01 3.54
C ALA A 11 -6.47 7.77 4.76
N LEU A 12 -5.43 8.60 4.55
CA LEU A 12 -4.89 9.46 5.61
C LEU A 12 -5.92 10.46 6.13
N SER A 13 -6.71 11.09 5.24
CA SER A 13 -7.77 12.01 5.63
C SER A 13 -8.86 11.33 6.47
N VAL A 14 -9.21 10.08 6.16
CA VAL A 14 -10.15 9.27 6.97
C VAL A 14 -9.54 8.92 8.34
N GLY A 15 -8.27 8.53 8.38
CA GLY A 15 -7.55 8.28 9.64
C GLY A 15 -7.44 9.53 10.51
N LEU A 16 -7.15 10.69 9.91
CA LEU A 16 -7.10 11.98 10.58
C LEU A 16 -8.49 12.41 11.07
N GLY A 17 -9.53 12.18 10.27
CA GLY A 17 -10.91 12.42 10.65
C GLY A 17 -11.34 11.57 11.85
N ALA A 18 -10.91 10.31 11.91
CA ALA A 18 -11.18 9.43 13.06
C ALA A 18 -10.51 9.91 14.37
N LEU A 19 -9.32 10.53 14.28
CA LEU A 19 -8.69 11.22 15.40
C LEU A 19 -9.43 12.51 15.79
N TRP A 20 -9.81 13.32 14.79
CA TRP A 20 -10.34 14.67 15.00
C TRP A 20 -11.80 14.70 15.45
N PHE A 21 -12.63 13.78 14.96
CA PHE A 21 -14.05 13.68 15.32
C PHE A 21 -14.31 12.88 16.60
N GLY A 22 -13.27 12.42 17.30
CA GLY A 22 -13.40 11.88 18.65
C GLY A 22 -14.32 10.66 18.74
N TYR A 23 -14.03 9.60 17.98
CA TYR A 23 -14.64 8.28 18.21
C TYR A 23 -14.09 7.63 19.52
N GLY A 24 -14.31 8.26 20.68
CA GLY A 24 -13.95 7.74 22.01
C GLY A 24 -12.50 7.23 22.18
N ARG A 25 -12.28 6.34 23.17
CA ARG A 25 -10.98 5.69 23.49
C ARG A 25 -10.47 4.71 22.40
N GLY A 26 -10.75 4.96 21.12
CA GLY A 26 -10.40 4.06 20.00
C GLY A 26 -9.85 4.75 18.74
N GLY A 27 -9.86 6.07 18.65
CA GLY A 27 -9.38 6.81 17.46
C GLY A 27 -7.90 6.58 17.13
N GLU A 28 -7.04 6.44 18.15
CA GLU A 28 -5.60 6.16 17.97
C GLU A 28 -5.37 4.80 17.30
N ALA A 29 -6.12 3.78 17.70
CA ALA A 29 -6.03 2.44 17.10
C ALA A 29 -6.42 2.44 15.62
N VAL A 30 -7.42 3.25 15.24
CA VAL A 30 -7.83 3.43 13.84
C VAL A 30 -6.77 4.16 13.04
N PHE A 31 -6.19 5.23 13.59
CA PHE A 31 -5.13 5.97 12.91
C PHE A 31 -3.88 5.12 12.70
N LEU A 32 -3.46 4.34 13.70
CA LEU A 32 -2.34 3.40 13.57
C LEU A 32 -2.63 2.35 12.49
N GLY A 33 -3.85 1.79 12.47
CA GLY A 33 -4.25 0.86 11.42
C GLY A 33 -4.18 1.47 10.01
N VAL A 34 -4.48 2.75 9.85
CA VAL A 34 -4.38 3.47 8.57
C VAL A 34 -2.93 3.85 8.20
N ALA A 35 -2.14 4.31 9.17
CA ALA A 35 -0.81 4.86 8.95
C ALA A 35 0.18 3.83 8.37
N GLY A 36 0.17 2.61 8.91
CA GLY A 36 1.05 1.52 8.45
C GLY A 36 0.91 1.21 6.96
N PRO A 37 -0.30 0.87 6.47
CA PRO A 37 -0.57 0.65 5.06
C PRO A 37 -0.25 1.83 4.15
N VAL A 38 -0.56 3.06 4.55
CA VAL A 38 -0.28 4.23 3.71
C VAL A 38 1.21 4.48 3.57
N ALA A 39 1.97 4.42 4.67
CA ALA A 39 3.43 4.58 4.63
C ALA A 39 4.08 3.49 3.76
N MET A 40 3.65 2.24 3.92
CA MET A 40 4.22 1.12 3.17
C MET A 40 3.88 1.17 1.68
N ALA A 41 2.65 1.56 1.33
CA ALA A 41 2.24 1.74 -0.06
C ALA A 41 3.02 2.88 -0.74
N GLY A 42 3.23 3.99 -0.03
CA GLY A 42 4.06 5.10 -0.53
C GLY A 42 5.52 4.70 -0.75
N ALA A 43 6.12 3.98 0.21
CA ALA A 43 7.48 3.47 0.09
C ALA A 43 7.62 2.48 -1.08
N SER A 44 6.69 1.54 -1.20
CA SER A 44 6.69 0.55 -2.29
C SER A 44 6.54 1.19 -3.67
N TRP A 45 5.64 2.17 -3.80
CA TRP A 45 5.42 2.85 -5.07
C TRP A 45 6.63 3.70 -5.49
N THR A 46 7.24 4.44 -4.57
CA THR A 46 8.43 5.25 -4.86
C THR A 46 9.63 4.39 -5.25
N MET A 47 9.80 3.22 -4.65
CA MET A 47 10.84 2.29 -5.05
C MET A 47 10.52 1.61 -6.39
N THR A 48 9.26 1.24 -6.63
CA THR A 48 8.83 0.61 -7.89
C THR A 48 9.04 1.56 -9.08
N THR A 49 8.68 2.84 -8.95
CA THR A 49 8.90 3.82 -10.02
C THR A 49 10.39 4.08 -10.27
N ARG A 50 11.22 4.10 -9.21
CA ARG A 50 12.68 4.20 -9.34
C ARG A 50 13.29 2.99 -10.04
N THR A 51 12.88 1.78 -9.69
CA THR A 51 13.38 0.54 -10.32
C THR A 51 12.92 0.45 -11.76
N TRP A 52 11.65 0.79 -12.05
CA TRP A 52 11.13 0.87 -13.41
C TRP A 52 11.92 1.86 -14.27
N SER A 53 12.29 3.02 -13.74
CA SER A 53 13.07 4.01 -14.50
C SER A 53 14.52 3.58 -14.80
N ARG A 54 15.06 2.58 -14.08
CA ARG A 54 16.43 2.11 -14.23
C ARG A 54 16.53 0.85 -15.07
N ASP A 55 15.68 -0.14 -14.83
CA ASP A 55 15.75 -1.42 -15.53
C ASP A 55 14.44 -2.21 -15.43
N HIS A 56 13.75 -2.41 -16.57
CA HIS A 56 12.46 -3.09 -16.61
C HIS A 56 12.56 -4.60 -16.32
N VAL A 57 13.72 -5.22 -16.59
CA VAL A 57 13.92 -6.67 -16.42
C VAL A 57 14.16 -7.03 -14.95
N ALA A 58 14.77 -6.12 -14.19
CA ALA A 58 15.00 -6.29 -12.75
C ALA A 58 13.73 -6.14 -11.90
N LEU A 59 12.59 -5.75 -12.51
CA LEU A 59 11.37 -5.44 -11.77
C LEU A 59 10.75 -6.66 -11.08
N LEU A 60 10.70 -7.80 -11.77
CA LEU A 60 10.09 -9.02 -11.24
C LEU A 60 10.78 -9.56 -9.97
N PRO A 61 12.11 -9.77 -9.94
CA PRO A 61 12.81 -10.20 -8.73
C PRO A 61 12.76 -9.14 -7.62
N TRP A 62 12.69 -7.85 -7.99
CA TRP A 62 12.55 -6.76 -7.03
C TRP A 62 11.16 -6.75 -6.38
N MET A 63 10.09 -6.97 -7.15
CA MET A 63 8.71 -7.10 -6.64
C MET A 63 8.56 -8.27 -5.66
N LEU A 64 9.17 -9.43 -5.96
CA LEU A 64 9.19 -10.59 -5.06
C LEU A 64 9.87 -10.28 -3.72
N ARG A 65 11.02 -9.60 -3.76
CA ARG A 65 11.73 -9.14 -2.55
C ARG A 65 10.92 -8.09 -1.77
N ALA A 66 10.33 -7.13 -2.46
CA ALA A 66 9.49 -6.10 -1.85
C ALA A 66 8.24 -6.69 -1.21
N PHE A 67 7.66 -7.73 -1.80
CA PHE A 67 6.53 -8.47 -1.23
C PHE A 67 6.92 -9.18 0.08
N ALA A 68 8.05 -9.89 0.09
CA ALA A 68 8.56 -10.52 1.30
C ALA A 68 8.87 -9.50 2.41
N ALA A 69 9.49 -8.37 2.04
CA ALA A 69 9.77 -7.28 2.98
C ALA A 69 8.47 -6.65 3.53
N LYS A 70 7.45 -6.47 2.70
CA LYS A 70 6.10 -6.03 3.12
C LYS A 70 5.50 -6.99 4.14
N ALA A 71 5.53 -8.29 3.86
CA ALA A 71 4.99 -9.29 4.77
C ALA A 71 5.66 -9.22 6.14
N LEU A 72 7.00 -9.18 6.18
CA LEU A 72 7.77 -9.03 7.41
C LEU A 72 7.47 -7.72 8.14
N PHE A 73 7.37 -6.61 7.41
CA PHE A 73 7.02 -5.32 7.98
C PHE A 73 5.64 -5.34 8.64
N PHE A 74 4.62 -5.91 7.98
CA PHE A 74 3.28 -5.99 8.55
C PHE A 74 3.21 -6.91 9.77
N VAL A 75 3.88 -8.06 9.74
CA VAL A 75 3.95 -8.95 10.89
C VAL A 75 4.61 -8.24 12.08
N GLY A 76 5.75 -7.57 11.86
CA GLY A 76 6.42 -6.78 12.89
C GLY A 76 5.57 -5.62 13.38
N TYR A 77 4.93 -4.88 12.48
CA TYR A 77 4.08 -3.74 12.79
C TYR A 77 2.89 -4.14 13.67
N VAL A 78 2.16 -5.18 13.29
CA VAL A 78 1.04 -5.69 14.08
C VAL A 78 1.51 -6.20 15.44
N ALA A 79 2.63 -6.93 15.50
CA ALA A 79 3.18 -7.42 16.76
C ALA A 79 3.56 -6.26 17.71
N VAL A 80 4.22 -5.22 17.21
CA VAL A 80 4.62 -4.05 17.99
C VAL A 80 3.39 -3.23 18.43
N MET A 81 2.40 -3.05 17.57
CA MET A 81 1.20 -2.28 17.92
C MET A 81 0.31 -3.00 18.94
N LEU A 82 0.18 -4.33 18.84
CA LEU A 82 -0.62 -5.12 19.78
C LEU A 82 0.10 -5.39 21.10
N ARG A 83 1.42 -5.66 21.09
CA ARG A 83 2.17 -5.97 22.33
C ARG A 83 2.84 -4.77 22.97
N GLY A 84 3.22 -3.76 22.20
CA GLY A 84 3.96 -2.59 22.70
C GLY A 84 3.06 -1.42 23.07
N PHE A 85 2.04 -1.13 22.26
CA PHE A 85 1.14 0.02 22.44
C PHE A 85 -0.22 -0.31 23.03
N ASP A 86 -0.49 -1.59 23.32
CA ASP A 86 -1.77 -2.10 23.85
C ASP A 86 -2.99 -1.58 23.04
N ALA A 87 -2.80 -1.49 21.73
CA ALA A 87 -3.81 -0.96 20.83
C ALA A 87 -5.04 -1.88 20.84
N ARG A 88 -6.24 -1.29 20.91
CA ARG A 88 -7.50 -2.06 20.88
C ARG A 88 -7.53 -2.93 19.61
N PRO A 89 -7.54 -4.26 19.73
CA PRO A 89 -7.24 -5.14 18.62
C PRO A 89 -8.29 -5.10 17.50
N LEU A 90 -9.59 -5.05 17.85
CA LEU A 90 -10.67 -4.99 16.88
C LEU A 90 -10.63 -3.76 15.95
N PRO A 91 -10.67 -2.51 16.47
CA PRO A 91 -10.64 -1.32 15.60
C PRO A 91 -9.31 -1.18 14.84
N PHE A 92 -8.18 -1.61 15.42
CA PHE A 92 -6.88 -1.63 14.76
C PHE A 92 -6.85 -2.60 13.57
N VAL A 93 -7.22 -3.87 13.77
CA VAL A 93 -7.14 -4.89 12.71
C VAL A 93 -8.13 -4.59 11.57
N VAL A 94 -9.34 -4.11 11.88
CA VAL A 94 -10.33 -3.76 10.85
C VAL A 94 -9.84 -2.61 9.99
N SER A 95 -9.41 -1.51 10.59
CA SER A 95 -8.88 -0.37 9.84
C SER A 95 -7.63 -0.74 9.05
N LEU A 96 -6.69 -1.47 9.67
CA LEU A 96 -5.49 -1.98 9.01
C LEU A 96 -5.83 -2.83 7.79
N THR A 97 -6.75 -3.77 7.91
CA THR A 97 -7.11 -4.68 6.81
C THR A 97 -7.76 -3.93 5.66
N VAL A 98 -8.72 -3.04 5.95
CA VAL A 98 -9.40 -2.26 4.91
C VAL A 98 -8.42 -1.36 4.18
N THR A 99 -7.56 -0.63 4.90
CA THR A 99 -6.58 0.27 4.27
C THR A 99 -5.48 -0.52 3.54
N PHE A 100 -5.04 -1.66 4.08
CA PHE A 100 -4.12 -2.57 3.42
C PHE A 100 -4.67 -3.05 2.08
N LEU A 101 -5.92 -3.50 2.06
CA LEU A 101 -6.55 -4.02 0.85
C LEU A 101 -6.75 -2.92 -0.19
N ALA A 102 -7.24 -1.75 0.22
CA ALA A 102 -7.43 -0.61 -0.68
C ALA A 102 -6.12 -0.14 -1.32
N THR A 103 -5.04 -0.05 -0.53
CA THR A 103 -3.72 0.36 -1.04
C THR A 103 -3.10 -0.69 -1.96
N HIS A 104 -3.23 -1.99 -1.66
CA HIS A 104 -2.73 -3.06 -2.53
C HIS A 104 -3.50 -3.16 -3.84
N LEU A 105 -4.82 -2.97 -3.82
CA LEU A 105 -5.63 -2.92 -5.04
C LEU A 105 -5.22 -1.72 -5.91
N ALA A 106 -4.97 -0.55 -5.30
CA ALA A 106 -4.49 0.62 -6.02
C ALA A 106 -3.11 0.38 -6.65
N GLU A 107 -2.19 -0.28 -5.93
CA GLU A 107 -0.86 -0.63 -6.43
C GLU A 107 -0.93 -1.63 -7.60
N ALA A 108 -1.76 -2.67 -7.48
CA ALA A 108 -2.00 -3.64 -8.54
C ALA A 108 -2.63 -2.99 -9.78
N PHE A 109 -3.60 -2.08 -9.59
CA PHE A 109 -4.22 -1.34 -10.69
C PHE A 109 -3.22 -0.42 -11.40
N CYS A 110 -2.38 0.29 -10.62
CA CYS A 110 -1.33 1.14 -11.16
C CYS A 110 -0.27 0.34 -11.94
N LEU A 111 0.15 -0.82 -11.43
CA LEU A 111 1.07 -1.73 -12.11
C LEU A 111 0.47 -2.28 -13.41
N ARG A 112 -0.80 -2.73 -13.37
CA ARG A 112 -1.52 -3.18 -14.57
C ARG A 112 -1.57 -2.09 -15.63
N ARG A 113 -1.81 -0.84 -15.23
CA ARG A 113 -1.80 0.31 -16.16
C ARG A 113 -0.41 0.60 -16.70
N LEU A 114 0.65 0.45 -15.91
CA LEU A 114 2.04 0.65 -16.34
C LEU A 114 2.51 -0.42 -17.32
N MET A 115 2.07 -1.67 -17.14
CA MET A 115 2.44 -2.81 -17.98
C MET A 115 1.55 -2.95 -19.23
N ALA A 116 0.35 -2.35 -19.24
CA ALA A 116 -0.59 -2.44 -20.36
C ALA A 116 0.01 -2.01 -21.72
N PRO A 117 0.81 -0.93 -21.84
CA PRO A 117 1.48 -0.58 -23.08
C PRO A 117 2.52 -1.61 -23.54
N VAL A 118 3.25 -2.23 -22.59
CA VAL A 118 4.30 -3.23 -22.87
C VAL A 118 3.71 -4.57 -23.32
N LEU A 119 2.55 -4.94 -22.79
CA LEU A 119 1.83 -6.16 -23.20
C LEU A 119 1.02 -5.95 -24.49
N GLY A 120 0.56 -4.73 -24.76
CA GLY A 120 -0.20 -4.37 -25.96
C GLY A 120 0.67 -4.23 -27.22
N THR A 121 1.96 -3.92 -27.09
CA THR A 121 2.90 -3.85 -28.23
C THR A 121 3.28 -5.23 -28.79
N GLY A 122 3.09 -6.31 -28.03
CA GLY A 122 3.27 -7.69 -28.54
C GLY A 122 2.14 -8.17 -29.47
N ALA A 123 0.97 -7.52 -29.44
CA ALA A 123 -0.20 -7.91 -30.24
C ALA A 123 -0.27 -7.24 -31.62
N ARG A 124 0.57 -6.24 -31.90
CA ARG A 124 0.81 -5.74 -33.27
C ARG A 124 2.08 -6.39 -33.81
N ARG A 125 1.99 -7.65 -34.26
CA ARG A 125 2.81 -8.04 -35.39
C ARG A 125 2.19 -7.37 -36.63
N PRO A 126 2.87 -6.42 -37.28
CA PRO A 126 2.46 -5.97 -38.60
C PRO A 126 2.59 -7.17 -39.55
N GLY A 127 1.65 -7.26 -40.49
CA GLY A 127 1.49 -8.42 -41.38
C GLY A 127 2.81 -8.93 -41.95
N LEU A 128 2.97 -10.24 -41.85
CA LEU A 128 3.69 -11.10 -42.78
C LEU A 128 2.80 -12.32 -43.02
#